data_AF-A0A7K4V787-F1
#
_entry.id   AF-A0A7K4V787-F1
#
_cell.length_a   1.000
_cell.length_b   1.000
_cell.length_c   1.000
_cell.angle_alpha   90.00
_cell.angle_beta   90.00
_cell.angle_gamma   90.00
#
_symmetry.space_group_name_H-M   'P 1'
#
loop_
_entity.id
_entity.type
_entity.pdbx_description
1 polymer ?
#
loop_
_entity_poly.entity_id
_entity_poly.type
_entity_poly.pdbx_seq_one_letter_code
_entity_poly.pdbx_strand_id
1 'polypeptide(L)'
;CTVIFTRLATRDLHKPISILFCNLAVSDLFTSFSGFWISMLFITNPDITIFGSRDMLAPYSLYTTSILSTIYNLVSIGIERYLAVAESMRTRFRVARNHSIAVVFINWVLAFFLGCLPLMGWNCLHAESNVSVLYSPFCVNYLVFIAMPNVAVAFLVPLFTYLRIIIILRKR
;
A
#
# COMPACT_ATOMS: atom_id res chain seq x y z
N CYS A 1 -4.63 4.70 16.08
CA CYS A 1 -5.87 5.33 16.62
C CYS A 1 -5.73 6.81 16.93
N THR A 2 -4.68 7.25 17.65
CA THR A 2 -4.43 8.66 17.97
C THR A 2 -4.32 9.57 16.73
N VAL A 3 -3.72 9.10 15.64
CA VAL A 3 -3.59 9.83 14.36
C VAL A 3 -4.93 10.11 13.66
N ILE A 4 -5.90 9.20 13.79
CA ILE A 4 -7.26 9.37 13.22
C ILE A 4 -8.05 10.40 14.04
N PHE A 5 -7.92 10.34 15.37
CA PHE A 5 -8.56 11.28 16.28
C PHE A 5 -8.03 12.71 16.14
N THR A 6 -6.70 12.89 16.01
CA THR A 6 -6.09 14.21 15.80
C THR A 6 -6.42 14.79 14.42
N ARG A 7 -6.63 13.94 13.41
CA ARG A 7 -7.13 14.34 12.08
C ARG A 7 -8.58 14.80 12.07
N LEU A 8 -9.45 14.16 12.85
CA LEU A 8 -10.85 14.58 13.01
C LEU A 8 -10.96 15.92 13.75
N ALA A 9 -10.04 16.21 14.67
CA ALA A 9 -10.02 17.45 15.45
C ALA A 9 -9.56 18.69 14.66
N THR A 10 -8.80 18.54 13.57
CA THR A 10 -8.30 19.65 12.75
C THR A 10 -9.13 19.81 11.47
N ARG A 11 -10.32 20.42 11.60
CA ARG A 11 -11.30 20.62 10.50
C ARG A 11 -10.87 21.57 9.37
N ASP A 12 -9.68 22.19 9.42
CA ASP A 12 -9.45 23.41 8.63
C ASP A 12 -8.36 23.43 7.55
N LEU A 13 -7.61 22.38 7.23
CA LEU A 13 -6.62 22.48 6.13
C LEU A 13 -6.69 21.31 5.13
N HIS A 14 -7.17 21.61 3.92
CA HIS A 14 -7.13 20.79 2.68
C HIS A 14 -8.04 19.54 2.61
N LYS A 15 -9.25 19.72 2.10
CA LYS A 15 -10.25 18.66 1.84
C LYS A 15 -9.74 17.43 1.03
N PRO A 16 -8.95 17.54 -0.06
CA PRO A 16 -8.49 16.36 -0.81
C PRO A 16 -7.39 15.58 -0.07
N ILE A 17 -6.43 16.28 0.54
CA ILE A 17 -5.34 15.65 1.30
C ILE A 17 -5.89 14.88 2.50
N SER A 18 -6.91 15.41 3.20
CA SER A 18 -7.54 14.72 4.33
C SER A 18 -8.11 13.33 3.93
N ILE A 19 -8.67 13.19 2.72
CA ILE A 19 -9.21 11.91 2.22
C ILE A 19 -8.08 10.88 2.05
N LEU A 20 -6.96 11.25 1.43
CA LEU A 20 -5.81 10.36 1.26
C LEU A 20 -5.22 9.90 2.60
N PHE A 21 -5.10 10.81 3.56
CA PHE A 21 -4.60 10.46 4.90
C PHE A 21 -5.56 9.54 5.66
N CYS A 22 -6.87 9.70 5.47
CA CYS A 22 -7.86 8.77 6.02
C CYS A 22 -7.68 7.37 5.39
N ASN A 23 -7.55 7.29 4.06
CA ASN A 23 -7.34 6.01 3.36
C ASN A 23 -6.03 5.33 3.79
N LEU A 24 -4.95 6.09 3.97
CA LEU A 24 -3.68 5.60 4.50
C LEU A 24 -3.87 5.00 5.90
N ALA A 25 -4.52 5.73 6.81
CA ALA A 25 -4.77 5.23 8.16
C ALA A 25 -5.64 3.96 8.18
N VAL A 26 -6.63 3.86 7.30
CA VAL A 26 -7.46 2.65 7.14
C VAL A 26 -6.61 1.49 6.62
N SER A 27 -5.75 1.72 5.63
CA SER A 27 -4.83 0.71 5.10
C SER A 27 -3.85 0.18 6.17
N ASP A 28 -3.30 1.07 6.99
CA ASP A 28 -2.40 0.69 8.08
C ASP A 28 -3.09 -0.12 9.18
N LEU A 29 -4.36 0.21 9.48
CA LEU A 29 -5.19 -0.59 10.40
C LEU A 29 -5.47 -1.99 9.82
N PHE A 30 -5.80 -2.09 8.54
CA PHE A 30 -5.99 -3.37 7.85
C PHE A 30 -4.70 -4.20 7.83
N THR A 31 -3.55 -3.57 7.62
CA THR A 31 -2.23 -4.22 7.68
C THR A 31 -1.94 -4.75 9.08
N SER A 32 -2.25 -3.96 10.12
CA SER A 32 -2.06 -4.36 11.52
C SER A 32 -2.99 -5.51 11.90
N PHE A 33 -4.25 -5.48 11.46
CA PHE A 33 -5.23 -6.53 11.74
C PHE A 33 -4.89 -7.84 11.02
N SER A 34 -4.54 -7.79 9.74
CA SER A 34 -4.10 -8.96 8.98
C SER A 34 -2.79 -9.54 9.53
N GLY A 35 -1.82 -8.70 9.90
CA GLY A 35 -0.59 -9.13 10.56
C GLY A 35 -0.83 -9.79 11.92
N PHE A 36 -1.75 -9.24 12.72
CA PHE A 36 -2.16 -9.85 13.99
C PHE A 36 -2.80 -11.22 13.77
N TRP A 37 -3.66 -11.36 12.76
CA TRP A 37 -4.28 -12.63 12.39
C TRP A 37 -3.25 -13.69 11.99
N ILE A 38 -2.25 -13.32 11.18
CA ILE A 38 -1.14 -14.22 10.80
C ILE A 38 -0.34 -14.65 12.05
N SER A 39 0.01 -13.72 12.92
CA SER A 39 0.73 -14.02 14.17
C SER A 39 -0.06 -14.94 15.08
N MET A 40 -1.38 -14.74 15.18
CA MET A 40 -2.25 -15.61 15.99
C MET A 40 -2.32 -17.03 15.42
N LEU A 41 -2.41 -17.18 14.09
CA LEU A 41 -2.37 -18.48 13.42
C LEU A 41 -1.04 -19.19 13.63
N PHE A 42 0.08 -18.46 13.59
CA PHE A 42 1.41 -18.99 13.86
C PHE A 42 1.52 -19.56 15.28
N ILE A 43 0.96 -18.87 16.28
CA ILE A 43 0.97 -19.32 17.68
C ILE A 43 0.05 -20.53 17.89
N THR A 44 -1.12 -20.54 17.24
CA THR A 44 -2.13 -21.59 17.46
C THR A 44 -1.77 -22.89 16.73
N ASN A 45 -1.20 -22.79 15.53
CA ASN A 45 -0.84 -23.95 14.71
C ASN A 45 0.49 -23.67 13.96
N PRO A 46 1.64 -24.03 14.55
CA PRO A 46 2.94 -23.84 13.90
C PRO A 46 3.14 -24.77 12.68
N ASP A 47 2.50 -25.95 12.68
CA ASP A 47 2.71 -26.94 11.62
C ASP A 47 2.14 -26.48 10.26
N ILE A 48 0.98 -25.80 10.27
CA ILE A 48 0.34 -25.28 9.05
C ILE A 48 1.06 -24.06 8.47
N THR A 49 1.81 -23.33 9.30
CA THR A 49 2.59 -22.17 8.87
C THR A 49 3.93 -22.60 8.27
N ILE A 50 4.50 -23.70 8.76
CA ILE A 50 5.75 -24.27 8.25
C ILE A 50 5.52 -25.07 6.95
N PHE A 51 4.50 -25.92 6.89
CA PHE A 51 4.20 -26.72 5.68
C PHE A 51 3.46 -25.96 4.58
N GLY A 52 2.90 -24.78 4.88
CA GLY A 52 2.17 -23.96 3.92
C GLY A 52 0.83 -24.59 3.50
N SER A 53 -0.26 -24.22 4.18
CA SER A 53 -1.62 -24.61 3.78
C SER A 53 -2.29 -23.57 2.85
N ARG A 54 -3.30 -23.98 2.09
CA ARG A 54 -4.20 -23.07 1.35
C ARG A 54 -4.85 -22.03 2.26
N ASP A 55 -5.07 -22.38 3.53
CA ASP A 55 -5.66 -21.48 4.53
C ASP A 55 -4.72 -20.33 4.93
N MET A 56 -3.40 -20.48 4.69
CA MET A 56 -2.41 -19.41 4.88
C MET A 56 -2.36 -18.45 3.67
N LEU A 57 -2.79 -18.88 2.49
CA LEU A 57 -2.72 -18.07 1.27
C LEU A 57 -3.59 -16.81 1.37
N ALA A 58 -4.79 -16.95 1.92
CA ALA A 58 -5.75 -15.86 2.10
C ALA A 58 -5.27 -14.77 3.09
N PRO A 59 -4.77 -15.07 4.30
CA PRO A 59 -4.25 -14.03 5.18
C PRO A 59 -2.99 -13.37 4.62
N TYR A 60 -2.10 -14.11 3.95
CA TYR A 60 -0.93 -13.50 3.31
C TYR A 60 -1.27 -12.63 2.09
N SER A 61 -2.29 -12.99 1.29
CA SER A 61 -2.76 -12.15 0.18
C SER A 61 -3.38 -10.85 0.68
N LEU A 62 -4.15 -10.91 1.76
CA LEU A 62 -4.73 -9.72 2.40
C LEU A 62 -3.66 -8.81 2.98
N TYR A 63 -2.65 -9.39 3.63
CA TYR A 63 -1.50 -8.64 4.14
C TYR A 63 -0.72 -7.96 3.00
N THR A 64 -0.44 -8.69 1.92
CA THR A 64 0.23 -8.15 0.72
C THR A 64 -0.57 -7.02 0.06
N THR A 65 -1.88 -7.19 -0.08
CA THR A 65 -2.80 -6.16 -0.61
C THR A 65 -2.75 -4.89 0.22
N SER A 66 -2.72 -5.04 1.55
CA SER A 66 -2.73 -3.90 2.48
C SER A 66 -1.40 -3.13 2.42
N ILE A 67 -0.26 -3.82 2.35
CA ILE A 67 1.05 -3.19 2.14
C ILE A 67 1.10 -2.41 0.82
N LEU A 68 0.63 -3.02 -0.28
CA LEU A 68 0.59 -2.39 -1.59
C LEU A 68 -0.30 -1.14 -1.58
N SER A 69 -1.47 -1.21 -0.95
CA SER A 69 -2.37 -0.07 -0.78
C SER A 69 -1.69 1.06 0.00
N THR A 70 -0.96 0.76 1.08
CA THR A 70 -0.19 1.76 1.84
C THR A 70 0.91 2.42 0.97
N ILE A 71 1.65 1.64 0.18
CA ILE A 71 2.67 2.16 -0.75
C ILE A 71 2.05 3.12 -1.77
N TYR A 72 0.97 2.71 -2.43
CA TYR A 72 0.32 3.55 -3.44
C TYR A 72 -0.33 4.81 -2.84
N ASN A 73 -0.83 4.72 -1.61
CA ASN A 73 -1.30 5.90 -0.88
C ASN A 73 -0.17 6.90 -0.61
N LEU A 74 1.01 6.44 -0.19
CA LEU A 74 2.17 7.30 0.01
C LEU A 74 2.60 8.00 -1.28
N VAL A 75 2.66 7.26 -2.39
CA VAL A 75 2.96 7.80 -3.72
C VAL A 75 1.93 8.85 -4.13
N SER A 76 0.65 8.58 -3.92
CA SER A 76 -0.45 9.50 -4.24
C SER A 76 -0.38 10.81 -3.44
N ILE A 77 -0.03 10.73 -2.14
CA ILE A 77 0.19 11.90 -1.29
C ILE A 77 1.36 12.76 -1.81
N GLY A 78 2.46 12.12 -2.23
CA GLY A 78 3.61 12.82 -2.82
C GLY A 78 3.24 13.58 -4.11
N ILE A 79 2.49 12.92 -5.00
CA ILE A 79 2.00 13.53 -6.25
C ILE A 79 1.05 14.68 -5.96
N GLU A 80 0.09 14.52 -5.05
CA GLU A 80 -0.84 15.59 -4.69
C GLU A 80 -0.12 16.83 -4.14
N ARG A 81 0.90 16.63 -3.28
CA ARG A 81 1.75 17.72 -2.77
C ARG A 81 2.53 18.41 -3.87
N TYR A 82 3.11 17.64 -4.80
CA TYR A 82 3.83 18.20 -5.95
C TYR A 82 2.90 19.07 -6.80
N LEU A 83 1.72 18.56 -7.18
CA LEU A 83 0.76 19.36 -7.96
C LEU A 83 0.24 20.56 -7.16
N ALA A 84 0.07 20.46 -5.84
CA ALA A 84 -0.39 21.60 -5.03
C ALA A 84 0.64 22.75 -5.01
N VAL A 85 1.93 22.42 -5.01
CA VAL A 85 3.01 23.42 -5.09
C VAL A 85 3.16 23.98 -6.51
N ALA A 86 3.08 23.12 -7.54
CA ALA A 86 3.19 23.54 -8.94
C ALA A 86 2.00 24.40 -9.40
N GLU A 87 0.78 24.07 -8.95
CA GLU A 87 -0.48 24.73 -9.35
C GLU A 87 -1.00 25.75 -8.33
N SER A 88 -0.11 26.40 -7.59
CA SER A 88 -0.43 27.34 -6.47
C SER A 88 -1.35 28.54 -6.82
N MET A 89 -2.02 28.62 -7.97
CA MET A 89 -2.94 29.71 -8.33
C MET A 89 -4.33 29.22 -8.81
N ARG A 90 -5.24 29.06 -7.83
CA ARG A 90 -6.64 29.57 -7.87
C ARG A 90 -7.85 28.71 -8.29
N THR A 91 -7.76 27.54 -8.95
CA THR A 91 -9.00 26.89 -9.50
C THR A 91 -9.30 25.43 -9.11
N ARG A 92 -8.61 24.88 -8.11
CA ARG A 92 -8.46 23.41 -7.95
C ARG A 92 -9.43 22.68 -7.00
N PHE A 93 -10.26 23.38 -6.22
CA PHE A 93 -10.94 22.77 -5.07
C PHE A 93 -12.07 21.78 -5.39
N ARG A 94 -12.71 21.87 -6.58
CA ARG A 94 -13.84 20.99 -6.95
C ARG A 94 -13.44 19.84 -7.88
N VAL A 95 -12.46 20.04 -8.75
CA VAL A 95 -11.96 19.00 -9.68
C VAL A 95 -11.06 17.99 -8.95
N ALA A 96 -10.28 18.43 -7.96
CA ALA A 96 -9.37 17.55 -7.23
C ALA A 96 -10.08 16.46 -6.41
N ARG A 97 -11.24 16.72 -5.80
CA ARG A 97 -11.90 15.76 -4.90
C ARG A 97 -12.34 14.47 -5.61
N ASN A 98 -12.99 14.59 -6.77
CA ASN A 98 -13.39 13.40 -7.55
C ASN A 98 -12.17 12.65 -8.08
N HIS A 99 -11.12 13.37 -8.46
CA HIS A 99 -9.88 12.76 -8.92
C HIS A 99 -9.17 11.98 -7.79
N SER A 100 -9.06 12.54 -6.58
CA SER A 100 -8.44 11.85 -5.43
C SER A 100 -9.17 10.55 -5.07
N ILE A 101 -10.51 10.56 -5.11
CA ILE A 101 -11.32 9.35 -4.85
C ILE A 101 -11.09 8.31 -5.94
N ALA A 102 -11.06 8.72 -7.22
CA ALA A 102 -10.77 7.81 -8.32
C ALA A 102 -9.38 7.18 -8.21
N VAL A 103 -8.36 7.96 -7.85
CA VAL A 103 -6.99 7.46 -7.63
C VAL A 103 -6.94 6.45 -6.48
N VAL A 104 -7.61 6.74 -5.36
CA VAL A 104 -7.73 5.79 -4.24
C VAL A 104 -8.37 4.47 -4.69
N PHE A 105 -9.47 4.55 -5.44
CA PHE A 105 -10.15 3.36 -5.93
C PHE A 105 -9.27 2.53 -6.87
N ILE A 106 -8.58 3.18 -7.82
CA ILE A 106 -7.64 2.51 -8.74
C ILE A 106 -6.51 1.83 -7.96
N ASN A 107 -5.94 2.50 -6.96
CA ASN A 107 -4.88 1.94 -6.12
C ASN A 107 -5.35 0.68 -5.38
N TRP A 108 -6.57 0.69 -4.83
CA TRP A 108 -7.15 -0.45 -4.16
C TRP A 108 -7.40 -1.62 -5.12
N VAL A 109 -7.96 -1.36 -6.31
CA VAL A 109 -8.18 -2.40 -7.33
C VAL A 109 -6.85 -3.03 -7.77
N LEU A 110 -5.83 -2.21 -8.00
CA LEU A 110 -4.51 -2.67 -8.42
C LEU A 110 -3.80 -3.46 -7.30
N ALA A 111 -3.89 -2.99 -6.05
CA ALA A 111 -3.37 -3.71 -4.90
C ALA A 111 -4.07 -5.06 -4.70
N PHE A 112 -5.39 -5.12 -4.86
CA PHE A 112 -6.17 -6.36 -4.75
C PHE A 112 -5.82 -7.35 -5.87
N PHE A 113 -5.72 -6.86 -7.11
CA PHE A 113 -5.35 -7.70 -8.25
C PHE A 113 -3.96 -8.32 -8.06
N LEU A 114 -2.98 -7.52 -7.65
CA LEU A 114 -1.63 -7.98 -7.36
C LEU A 114 -1.58 -8.92 -6.14
N GLY A 115 -2.36 -8.63 -5.09
CA GLY A 115 -2.44 -9.48 -3.90
C GLY A 115 -3.15 -10.81 -4.13
N CYS A 116 -4.05 -10.91 -5.11
CA CYS A 116 -4.79 -12.13 -5.45
C CYS A 116 -4.12 -13.06 -6.47
N LEU A 117 -3.06 -12.61 -7.16
CA LEU A 117 -2.20 -13.46 -8.00
C LEU A 117 -1.79 -14.82 -7.39
N PRO A 118 -1.38 -14.92 -6.10
CA PRO A 118 -0.97 -16.19 -5.49
C PRO A 118 -2.16 -17.13 -5.24
N LEU A 119 -3.36 -16.57 -5.01
CA LEU A 119 -4.62 -17.33 -4.92
C LEU A 119 -5.05 -17.91 -6.28
N MET A 120 -4.76 -17.21 -7.37
CA MET A 120 -5.11 -17.63 -8.74
C MET A 120 -4.19 -18.71 -9.32
N GLY A 121 -3.20 -19.19 -8.56
CA GLY A 121 -2.37 -20.34 -8.96
C GLY A 121 -0.88 -20.05 -9.05
N TRP A 122 -0.43 -18.83 -8.78
CA TRP A 122 1.01 -18.52 -8.69
C TRP A 122 1.57 -18.87 -7.30
N ASN A 123 1.31 -20.11 -6.86
CA ASN A 123 1.76 -20.63 -5.58
C ASN A 123 2.70 -21.83 -5.78
N CYS A 124 3.63 -22.02 -4.84
CA CYS A 124 4.60 -23.12 -4.89
C CYS A 124 4.21 -24.27 -3.95
N LEU A 125 2.92 -24.55 -3.78
CA LEU A 125 2.42 -25.64 -2.91
C LEU A 125 2.72 -27.06 -3.45
N HIS A 126 3.15 -27.20 -4.71
CA HIS A 126 3.35 -28.49 -5.37
C HIS A 126 4.69 -28.63 -6.12
N ALA A 127 5.54 -27.60 -6.09
CA ALA A 127 6.79 -27.57 -6.82
C ALA A 127 7.96 -27.51 -5.82
N GLU A 128 8.68 -28.62 -5.70
CA GLU A 128 9.90 -28.83 -4.88
C GLU A 128 11.10 -27.92 -5.28
N SER A 129 10.95 -27.05 -6.28
CA SER A 129 12.02 -26.15 -6.73
C SER A 129 11.61 -24.68 -6.54
N ASN A 130 12.38 -23.95 -5.72
CA ASN A 130 12.25 -22.51 -5.41
C ASN A 130 11.21 -22.11 -4.34
N VAL A 131 11.04 -22.95 -3.31
CA VAL A 131 10.26 -22.59 -2.09
C VAL A 131 11.03 -21.56 -1.27
N SER A 132 10.35 -20.51 -0.81
CA SER A 132 10.98 -19.53 0.09
C SER A 132 10.94 -20.03 1.54
N VAL A 133 12.10 -20.16 2.18
CA VAL A 133 12.25 -20.69 3.56
C VAL A 133 11.56 -19.79 4.60
N LEU A 134 11.36 -18.50 4.30
CA LEU A 134 10.74 -17.53 5.20
C LEU A 134 9.22 -17.36 4.97
N TYR A 135 8.73 -17.67 3.76
CA TYR A 135 7.33 -17.56 3.35
C TYR A 135 6.95 -18.83 2.58
N SER A 136 6.88 -19.94 3.31
CA SER A 136 6.70 -21.31 2.79
C SER A 136 5.68 -21.47 1.63
N PRO A 137 4.54 -20.73 1.57
CA PRO A 137 3.62 -20.87 0.43
C PRO A 137 3.97 -20.08 -0.85
N PHE A 138 4.95 -19.17 -0.83
CA PHE A 138 5.26 -18.28 -1.96
C PHE A 138 6.53 -18.69 -2.71
N CYS A 139 6.45 -18.66 -4.04
CA CYS A 139 7.60 -18.79 -4.91
C CYS A 139 8.49 -17.54 -4.81
N VAL A 140 9.81 -17.72 -4.74
CA VAL A 140 10.79 -16.59 -4.75
C VAL A 140 10.60 -15.70 -5.97
N ASN A 141 10.28 -16.28 -7.13
CA ASN A 141 10.03 -15.53 -8.38
C ASN A 141 8.84 -14.56 -8.28
N TYR A 142 7.76 -14.96 -7.60
CA TYR A 142 6.60 -14.10 -7.38
C TYR A 142 6.94 -12.94 -6.43
N LEU A 143 7.66 -13.24 -5.34
CA LEU A 143 8.10 -12.23 -4.38
C LEU A 143 9.05 -11.21 -5.02
N VAL A 144 9.99 -11.65 -5.86
CA VAL A 144 10.88 -10.73 -6.59
C VAL A 144 10.10 -9.90 -7.61
N PHE A 145 9.18 -10.52 -8.34
CA PHE A 145 8.36 -9.83 -9.34
C PHE A 145 7.46 -8.75 -8.72
N ILE A 146 6.90 -9.00 -7.52
CA ILE A 146 6.06 -8.01 -6.84
C ILE A 146 6.91 -6.98 -6.10
N ALA A 147 7.99 -7.38 -5.42
CA ALA A 147 8.77 -6.48 -4.58
C ALA A 147 9.59 -5.48 -5.40
N MET A 148 10.32 -5.93 -6.42
CA MET A 148 11.23 -5.06 -7.18
C MET A 148 10.57 -3.81 -7.78
N PRO A 149 9.49 -3.92 -8.59
CA PRO A 149 8.86 -2.74 -9.17
C PRO A 149 8.15 -1.89 -8.11
N ASN A 150 7.49 -2.50 -7.12
CA ASN A 150 6.76 -1.74 -6.10
C ASN A 150 7.70 -0.98 -5.17
N VAL A 151 8.84 -1.56 -4.79
CA VAL A 151 9.90 -0.87 -4.05
C VAL A 151 10.47 0.26 -4.88
N ALA A 152 10.80 0.02 -6.16
CA ALA A 152 11.31 1.07 -7.04
C ALA A 152 10.33 2.25 -7.12
N VAL A 153 9.03 1.98 -7.32
CA VAL A 153 8.00 3.03 -7.36
C VAL A 153 7.86 3.73 -6.00
N ALA A 154 7.88 2.99 -4.89
CA ALA A 154 7.76 3.52 -3.54
C ALA A 154 8.88 4.50 -3.17
N PHE A 155 10.09 4.30 -3.68
CA PHE A 155 11.24 5.16 -3.38
C PHE A 155 11.43 6.25 -4.44
N LEU A 156 11.40 5.92 -5.72
CA LEU A 156 11.73 6.85 -6.79
C LEU A 156 10.69 7.96 -6.93
N VAL A 157 9.39 7.65 -6.79
CA VAL A 157 8.33 8.66 -7.02
C VAL A 157 8.29 9.71 -5.91
N PRO A 158 8.31 9.36 -4.61
CA PRO A 158 8.41 10.36 -3.55
C PRO A 158 9.72 11.15 -3.64
N LEU A 159 10.86 10.50 -3.87
CA LEU A 159 12.15 11.18 -4.00
C LEU A 159 12.12 12.22 -5.14
N PHE A 160 11.61 11.85 -6.31
CA PHE A 160 11.47 12.76 -7.44
C PHE A 160 10.54 13.94 -7.13
N THR A 161 9.37 13.67 -6.53
CA THR A 161 8.41 14.74 -6.18
C THR A 161 8.98 15.71 -5.14
N TYR A 162 9.64 15.21 -4.10
CA TYR A 162 10.30 16.05 -3.09
C TYR A 162 11.46 16.87 -3.66
N LEU A 163 12.34 16.27 -4.48
CA LEU A 163 13.42 16.99 -5.13
C LEU A 163 12.91 18.13 -6.01
N ARG A 164 11.85 17.87 -6.79
CA ARG A 164 11.23 18.91 -7.63
C ARG A 164 10.63 20.03 -6.81
N ILE A 165 9.96 19.72 -5.69
CA ILE A 165 9.44 20.73 -4.75
C ILE A 165 10.58 21.61 -4.23
N ILE A 166 11.69 21.02 -3.79
CA ILE A 166 12.86 21.77 -3.28
C ILE A 166 13.46 22.67 -4.36
N ILE A 167 13.59 22.18 -5.60
CA ILE A 167 14.10 22.98 -6.73
C ILE A 167 13.18 24.17 -7.04
N ILE A 168 11.86 23.95 -7.04
CA ILE A 168 10.87 25.02 -7.28
C ILE A 168 10.96 26.08 -6.18
N LEU A 169 11.07 25.66 -4.91
CA LEU A 169 11.18 26.57 -3.77
C LEU A 169 12.52 27.33 -3.76
N ARG A 170 13.63 26.71 -4.18
CA ARG A 170 14.94 27.38 -4.26
C ARG A 170 15.02 28.40 -5.42
N LYS A 171 14.23 28.22 -6.48
CA LYS A 171 14.17 29.15 -7.62
C LYS A 171 13.29 30.38 -7.36
N ARG A 172 12.44 30.35 -6.33
CA ARG A 172 11.68 31.51 -5.83
C ARG A 172 12.52 32.29 -4.85
#